data_AF-A0A1C6PE51-F1
#
_entry.id   AF-A0A1C6PE51-F1
#
_cell.length_a   1.000
_cell.length_b   1.000
_cell.length_c   1.000
_cell.angle_alpha   90.00
_cell.angle_beta   90.00
_cell.angle_gamma   90.00
#
_symmetry.space_group_name_H-M   'P 1'
#
loop_
_entity.id
_entity.type
_entity.pdbx_description
1 polymer ?
#
loop_
_entity_poly.entity_id
_entity_poly.type
_entity_poly.pdbx_seq_one_letter_code
_entity_poly.pdbx_strand_id
1 'polypeptide(L)'
;MSLRVAWGKVPYKEARERAVQALPAGERLVQNEVAFPGWKLSKPWRWNRPRVLAGRRLPGDRWEGTKRAVWSIYWGIDAIIAPIPDLIEGRRRGKPLKGGWGSLAGGLATALWPRVPTTDALSVIQLTDRRLHVSYVQRGRRRGELGAVEPGWSTAAEQVAWVRHRTDVDPDTFEFGFTDGSWVRVKLPSQHAVYLTECFPRAKAGRP
;
A
#
# COMPACT_ATOMS: atom_id res chain seq x y z
N MET A 1 -15.84 -9.11 20.06
CA MET A 1 -16.06 -9.97 18.88
C MET A 1 -15.65 -9.22 17.62
N SER A 2 -14.57 -9.67 16.95
CA SER A 2 -13.98 -9.03 15.76
C SER A 2 -14.77 -9.42 14.51
N LEU A 3 -15.49 -8.47 13.90
CA LEU A 3 -16.18 -8.70 12.64
C LEU A 3 -15.17 -8.76 11.49
N ARG A 4 -14.79 -10.00 11.15
CA ARG A 4 -14.25 -10.36 9.83
C ARG A 4 -15.25 -9.89 8.76
N VAL A 5 -14.97 -8.77 8.12
CA VAL A 5 -15.67 -8.39 6.87
C VAL A 5 -15.23 -9.38 5.81
N ALA A 6 -16.14 -10.30 5.47
CA ALA A 6 -15.94 -11.34 4.48
C ALA A 6 -17.10 -11.46 3.50
N TRP A 7 -16.90 -11.78 2.22
CA TRP A 7 -15.69 -11.95 1.40
C TRP A 7 -16.17 -11.87 -0.06
N GLY A 8 -15.68 -10.90 -0.83
CA GLY A 8 -15.48 -11.08 -2.26
C GLY A 8 -13.98 -11.23 -2.45
N LYS A 9 -13.53 -12.24 -3.22
CA LYS A 9 -12.11 -12.40 -3.57
C LYS A 9 -11.60 -11.06 -4.09
N VAL A 10 -10.59 -10.47 -3.45
CA VAL A 10 -10.07 -9.18 -3.93
C VAL A 10 -9.54 -9.41 -5.33
N PRO A 11 -10.05 -8.74 -6.37
CA PRO A 11 -9.71 -9.05 -7.74
C PRO A 11 -8.35 -8.43 -8.09
N TYR A 12 -7.27 -8.94 -7.50
CA TYR A 12 -5.92 -8.38 -7.65
C TYR A 12 -5.44 -8.39 -9.11
N LYS A 13 -5.84 -9.38 -9.91
CA LYS A 13 -5.56 -9.41 -11.34
C LYS A 13 -6.22 -8.23 -12.06
N GLU A 14 -7.53 -8.07 -11.91
CA GLU A 14 -8.29 -6.99 -12.55
C GLU A 14 -7.84 -5.60 -12.05
N ALA A 15 -7.47 -5.50 -10.77
CA ALA A 15 -6.93 -4.26 -10.21
C ALA A 15 -5.60 -3.87 -10.87
N ARG A 16 -4.71 -4.83 -11.10
CA ARG A 16 -3.46 -4.60 -11.84
C ARG A 16 -3.72 -4.18 -13.27
N GLU A 17 -4.62 -4.88 -13.97
CA GLU A 17 -4.99 -4.57 -15.36
C GLU A 17 -5.58 -3.15 -15.48
N ARG A 18 -6.45 -2.76 -14.54
CA ARG A 18 -7.00 -1.40 -14.50
C ARG A 18 -5.94 -0.36 -14.17
N ALA A 19 -5.02 -0.62 -13.25
CA ALA A 19 -3.99 0.33 -12.88
C ALA A 19 -3.12 0.76 -14.08
N VAL A 20 -2.99 -0.07 -15.12
CA VAL A 20 -2.28 0.28 -16.37
C VAL A 20 -2.85 1.55 -17.01
N GLN A 21 -4.14 1.83 -16.85
CA GLN A 21 -4.81 3.03 -17.37
C GLN A 21 -4.29 4.33 -16.75
N ALA A 22 -3.63 4.28 -15.59
CA ALA A 22 -3.06 5.44 -14.93
C ALA A 22 -1.60 5.73 -15.34
N LEU A 23 -0.99 4.87 -16.16
CA LEU A 23 0.38 5.12 -16.63
C LEU A 23 0.40 6.32 -17.60
N PRO A 24 1.42 7.19 -17.51
CA PRO A 24 1.64 8.25 -18.49
C PRO A 24 1.89 7.68 -19.89
N ALA A 25 1.49 8.43 -20.93
CA ALA A 25 1.74 8.05 -22.31
C ALA A 25 3.26 7.92 -22.57
N GLY A 26 3.65 6.85 -23.28
CA GLY A 26 5.04 6.59 -23.66
C GLY A 26 5.89 5.87 -22.61
N GLU A 27 5.32 5.46 -21.48
CA GLU A 27 5.97 4.55 -20.54
C GLU A 27 5.56 3.09 -20.81
N ARG A 28 6.54 2.18 -20.80
CA ARG A 28 6.29 0.75 -20.98
C ARG A 28 6.23 0.08 -19.61
N LEU A 29 5.10 -0.56 -19.31
CA LEU A 29 4.96 -1.36 -18.10
C LEU A 29 5.95 -2.54 -18.12
N VAL A 30 6.73 -2.67 -17.06
CA VAL A 30 7.64 -3.81 -16.80
C VAL A 30 6.95 -4.79 -15.86
N GLN A 31 6.42 -4.30 -14.73
CA GLN A 31 5.77 -5.15 -13.72
C GLN A 31 4.79 -4.33 -12.89
N ASN A 32 3.70 -4.94 -12.42
CA ASN A 32 2.81 -4.30 -11.46
C ASN A 32 2.27 -5.26 -10.40
N GLU A 33 2.08 -4.75 -9.18
CA GLU A 33 1.52 -5.52 -8.09
C GLU A 33 0.68 -4.70 -7.13
N VAL A 34 -0.35 -5.34 -6.57
CA VAL A 34 -1.15 -4.74 -5.49
C VAL A 34 -0.28 -4.65 -4.26
N ALA A 35 -0.25 -3.47 -3.63
CA ALA A 35 0.65 -3.17 -2.53
C ALA A 35 -0.09 -2.67 -1.30
N PHE A 36 0.37 -3.13 -0.15
CA PHE A 36 -0.11 -2.70 1.16
C PHE A 36 1.06 -2.22 2.01
N PRO A 37 0.81 -1.35 3.01
CA PRO A 37 1.78 -1.04 4.04
C PRO A 37 2.37 -2.30 4.65
N GLY A 38 3.69 -2.37 4.81
CA GLY A 38 4.34 -3.49 5.47
C GLY A 38 3.90 -3.65 6.93
N TRP A 39 4.05 -4.86 7.47
CA TRP A 39 3.70 -5.15 8.86
C TRP A 39 4.43 -4.22 9.84
N LYS A 40 3.70 -3.71 10.84
CA LYS A 40 4.16 -2.72 11.84
C LYS A 40 4.61 -1.37 11.28
N LEU A 41 4.45 -1.10 9.98
CA LEU A 41 4.73 0.22 9.42
C LEU A 41 3.79 1.26 10.05
N SER A 42 4.37 2.24 10.75
CA SER A 42 3.60 3.31 11.38
C SER A 42 2.77 4.04 10.33
N LYS A 43 1.56 4.46 10.72
CA LYS A 43 0.70 5.24 9.85
C LYS A 43 1.13 6.71 9.86
N PRO A 44 1.41 7.35 8.71
CA PRO A 44 1.79 8.75 8.68
C PRO A 44 0.64 9.66 9.13
N TRP A 45 1.00 10.86 9.59
CA TRP A 45 0.04 11.87 10.02
C TRP A 45 -1.00 12.16 8.93
N ARG A 46 -2.24 12.47 9.33
CA ARG A 46 -3.38 12.58 8.41
C ARG A 46 -3.18 13.59 7.27
N TRP A 47 -2.44 14.67 7.50
CA TRP A 47 -2.20 15.71 6.49
C TRP A 47 -1.15 15.32 5.46
N ASN A 48 -0.25 14.39 5.78
CA ASN A 48 0.80 13.94 4.87
C ASN A 48 0.30 12.87 3.90
N ARG A 49 -0.86 12.27 4.19
CA ARG A 49 -1.43 11.18 3.37
C ARG A 49 -2.12 11.74 2.12
N PRO A 50 -1.88 11.15 0.93
CA PRO A 50 -2.54 11.60 -0.29
C PRO A 50 -4.04 11.37 -0.17
N ARG A 51 -4.82 12.39 -0.55
CA ARG A 51 -6.27 12.29 -0.63
C ARG A 51 -6.63 11.92 -2.06
N VAL A 52 -7.20 10.74 -2.23
CA VAL A 52 -7.42 10.13 -3.55
C VAL A 52 -8.88 9.74 -3.73
N LEU A 53 -9.31 9.65 -4.99
CA LEU A 53 -10.65 9.26 -5.41
C LEU A 53 -11.73 10.12 -4.74
N ALA A 54 -11.42 11.40 -4.53
CA ALA A 54 -12.32 12.32 -3.86
C ALA A 54 -13.62 12.51 -4.67
N GLY A 55 -14.76 12.29 -4.03
CA GLY A 55 -16.07 12.42 -4.69
C GLY A 55 -16.47 11.19 -5.54
N ARG A 56 -15.57 10.22 -5.73
CA ARG A 56 -15.91 8.96 -6.38
C ARG A 56 -16.68 8.05 -5.42
N ARG A 57 -17.73 7.42 -5.93
CA ARG A 57 -18.59 6.46 -5.21
C ARG A 57 -19.01 5.38 -6.19
N LEU A 58 -19.01 4.14 -5.75
CA LEU A 58 -19.65 3.03 -6.44
C LEU A 58 -21.05 2.79 -5.86
N PRO A 59 -21.95 2.10 -6.59
CA PRO A 59 -23.32 1.83 -6.14
C PRO A 59 -23.38 1.22 -4.72
N GLY A 60 -22.39 0.39 -4.35
CA GLY A 60 -22.26 -0.20 -3.01
C GLY A 60 -21.81 0.75 -1.89
N ASP A 61 -21.35 1.98 -2.18
CA ASP A 61 -20.75 2.89 -1.19
C ASP A 61 -21.80 3.80 -0.48
N ARG A 62 -23.00 3.96 -1.07
CA ARG A 62 -24.05 4.86 -0.54
C ARG A 62 -24.59 4.46 0.83
N TRP A 63 -24.75 3.16 1.10
CA TRP A 63 -25.38 2.65 2.32
C TRP A 63 -24.45 2.69 3.55
N GLU A 64 -23.14 2.78 3.34
CA GLU A 64 -22.16 2.83 4.42
C GLU A 64 -21.84 4.23 4.93
N GLY A 65 -22.05 5.28 4.12
CA GLY A 65 -21.93 6.67 4.59
C GLY A 65 -22.85 6.95 5.79
N THR A 66 -24.07 6.40 5.73
CA THR A 66 -25.07 6.49 6.81
C THR A 66 -24.67 5.66 8.03
N LYS A 67 -24.10 4.46 7.84
CA LYS A 67 -23.60 3.63 8.96
C LYS A 67 -22.36 4.23 9.63
N ARG A 68 -21.48 4.91 8.89
CA ARG A 68 -20.30 5.60 9.45
C ARG A 68 -20.68 6.78 10.32
N ALA A 69 -21.70 7.56 9.97
CA ALA A 69 -22.19 8.63 10.84
C ALA A 69 -22.64 8.09 12.21
N VAL A 70 -23.31 6.93 12.21
CA VAL A 70 -23.74 6.24 13.44
C VAL A 70 -22.56 5.60 14.19
N TRP A 71 -21.59 5.00 13.50
CA TRP A 71 -20.42 4.35 14.13
C TRP A 71 -19.34 5.34 14.60
N SER A 72 -19.25 6.54 14.04
CA SER A 72 -18.33 7.59 14.51
C SER A 72 -18.72 8.14 15.88
N ILE A 73 -20.01 8.08 16.23
CA ILE A 73 -20.49 8.37 17.59
C ILE A 73 -20.04 7.24 18.55
N TYR A 74 -19.97 5.99 18.07
CA TYR A 74 -19.59 4.82 18.86
C TYR A 74 -18.06 4.73 19.13
N TRP A 75 -17.20 5.02 18.15
CA TRP A 75 -15.72 5.05 18.35
C TRP A 75 -15.24 6.23 19.22
N GLY A 76 -16.04 7.29 19.36
CA GLY A 76 -15.73 8.38 20.29
C GLY A 76 -15.74 7.94 21.76
N ILE A 77 -16.45 6.85 22.06
CA ILE A 77 -16.60 6.28 23.41
C ILE A 77 -15.52 5.20 23.66
N ASP A 78 -15.18 4.38 22.65
CA ASP A 78 -14.17 3.31 22.77
C ASP A 78 -12.72 3.82 22.93
N ALA A 79 -12.43 5.05 22.51
CA ALA A 79 -11.11 5.67 22.73
C ALA A 79 -10.83 6.02 24.21
N ILE A 80 -11.85 5.97 25.07
CA ILE A 80 -11.76 6.29 26.51
C ILE A 80 -11.47 5.03 27.35
N ILE A 81 -11.69 3.81 26.81
CA ILE A 81 -11.61 2.56 27.56
C ILE A 81 -10.69 1.56 26.84
N ALA A 82 -9.38 1.68 27.03
CA ALA A 82 -8.45 0.57 26.84
C ALA A 82 -7.60 0.47 28.11
N PRO A 83 -7.33 -0.73 28.65
CA PRO A 83 -6.26 -1.55 28.06
C PRO A 83 -6.46 -3.07 28.20
N ILE A 84 -5.65 -3.89 27.49
CA ILE A 84 -5.15 -5.21 27.95
C ILE A 84 -4.07 -5.72 26.95
N PRO A 85 -3.06 -6.49 27.41
CA PRO A 85 -1.70 -6.46 26.91
C PRO A 85 -1.30 -7.63 25.98
N ASP A 86 -0.26 -7.39 25.19
CA ASP A 86 0.43 -8.35 24.33
C ASP A 86 1.39 -9.24 25.14
N LEU A 87 1.10 -10.55 25.17
CA LEU A 87 2.02 -11.59 25.61
C LEU A 87 2.21 -12.56 24.44
N ILE A 88 3.35 -12.42 23.75
CA ILE A 88 4.22 -13.47 23.18
C ILE A 88 5.34 -12.76 22.41
N GLU A 89 6.55 -12.85 22.98
CA GLU A 89 7.82 -12.34 22.45
C GLU A 89 8.34 -13.10 21.22
N GLY A 90 9.29 -12.49 20.50
CA GLY A 90 10.43 -13.25 19.94
C GLY A 90 10.76 -13.12 18.45
N ARG A 91 11.38 -11.99 18.05
CA ARG A 91 12.58 -11.91 17.18
C ARG A 91 12.83 -10.43 16.86
N ARG A 92 14.10 -10.01 16.83
CA ARG A 92 14.54 -8.64 16.48
C ARG A 92 14.04 -8.23 15.09
N ARG A 93 12.79 -7.79 14.97
CA ARG A 93 12.18 -7.31 13.73
C ARG A 93 12.62 -5.85 13.59
N GLY A 94 13.64 -5.62 12.75
CA GLY A 94 14.15 -4.27 12.47
C GLY A 94 13.02 -3.30 12.06
N LYS A 95 13.27 -2.00 12.18
CA LYS A 95 12.28 -0.94 11.89
C LYS A 95 11.69 -1.13 10.48
N PRO A 96 10.37 -1.04 10.26
CA PRO A 96 9.73 -1.27 8.94
C PRO A 96 9.95 -0.13 7.94
N LEU A 97 10.57 0.97 8.38
CA LEU A 97 10.99 2.12 7.59
C LEU A 97 12.35 2.58 8.14
N LYS A 98 13.32 2.77 7.26
CA LYS A 98 14.56 3.52 7.52
C LYS A 98 14.54 4.78 6.68
N GLY A 99 14.88 5.91 7.30
CA GLY A 99 14.70 7.24 6.73
C GLY A 99 13.49 7.95 7.36
N GLY A 100 13.35 9.24 7.09
CA GLY A 100 12.22 10.06 7.52
C GLY A 100 11.05 10.01 6.53
N TRP A 101 9.91 10.58 6.91
CA TRP A 101 8.73 10.68 6.03
C TRP A 101 8.97 11.50 4.75
N GLY A 102 9.97 12.38 4.73
CA GLY A 102 10.40 13.14 3.56
C GLY A 102 11.40 12.44 2.64
N SER A 103 11.86 11.22 2.99
CA SER A 103 12.73 10.40 2.13
C SER A 103 11.95 9.73 1.00
N LEU A 104 12.63 9.14 0.02
CA LEU A 104 11.99 8.36 -1.05
C LEU A 104 11.18 7.18 -0.50
N ALA A 105 11.74 6.46 0.48
CA ALA A 105 11.01 5.40 1.19
C ALA A 105 9.82 5.95 1.99
N GLY A 106 9.96 7.14 2.57
CA GLY A 106 8.86 7.85 3.25
C GLY A 106 7.74 8.23 2.29
N GLY A 107 8.08 8.66 1.07
CA GLY A 107 7.14 8.94 -0.01
C GLY A 107 6.34 7.70 -0.42
N LEU A 108 7.02 6.59 -0.69
CA LEU A 108 6.37 5.31 -0.99
C LEU A 108 5.50 4.84 0.19
N ALA A 109 6.03 4.87 1.42
CA ALA A 109 5.30 4.50 2.63
C ALA A 109 4.00 5.32 2.78
N THR A 110 4.07 6.62 2.50
CA THR A 110 2.95 7.53 2.58
C THR A 110 1.92 7.27 1.48
N ALA A 111 2.39 6.98 0.27
CA ALA A 111 1.53 6.64 -0.87
C ALA A 111 0.68 5.39 -0.61
N LEU A 112 1.19 4.42 0.15
CA LEU A 112 0.47 3.19 0.53
C LEU A 112 -0.58 3.41 1.64
N TRP A 113 -0.67 4.61 2.21
CA TRP A 113 -1.71 5.00 3.18
C TRP A 113 -2.66 6.08 2.61
N PRO A 114 -3.39 5.81 1.52
CA PRO A 114 -4.29 6.81 0.95
C PRO A 114 -5.43 7.20 1.90
N ARG A 115 -5.92 8.43 1.76
CA ARG A 115 -7.16 8.90 2.37
C ARG A 115 -8.28 8.82 1.35
N VAL A 116 -9.17 7.85 1.55
CA VAL A 116 -10.30 7.57 0.66
C VAL A 116 -11.61 7.82 1.41
N PRO A 117 -12.18 9.04 1.37
CA PRO A 117 -13.30 9.40 2.22
C PRO A 117 -14.59 8.66 1.83
N THR A 118 -14.87 8.56 0.53
CA THR A 118 -16.17 8.17 -0.02
C THR A 118 -16.25 6.74 -0.54
N THR A 119 -15.12 6.06 -0.67
CA THR A 119 -15.00 4.70 -1.24
C THR A 119 -13.84 3.96 -0.58
N ASP A 120 -13.32 2.89 -1.18
CA ASP A 120 -12.05 2.25 -0.81
C ASP A 120 -11.07 2.26 -2.00
N ALA A 121 -9.78 2.02 -1.74
CA ALA A 121 -8.77 2.01 -2.79
C ALA A 121 -7.77 0.88 -2.59
N LEU A 122 -7.43 0.22 -3.69
CA LEU A 122 -6.27 -0.65 -3.79
C LEU A 122 -5.10 0.17 -4.35
N SER A 123 -4.00 0.22 -3.61
CA SER A 123 -2.75 0.77 -4.13
C SER A 123 -2.09 -0.28 -5.01
N VAL A 124 -1.66 0.11 -6.21
CA VAL A 124 -0.93 -0.75 -7.14
C VAL A 124 0.42 -0.09 -7.42
N ILE A 125 1.50 -0.79 -7.07
CA ILE A 125 2.84 -0.40 -7.48
C ILE A 125 3.04 -0.83 -8.93
N GLN A 126 3.55 0.06 -9.77
CA GLN A 126 3.82 -0.19 -11.18
C GLN A 126 5.24 0.24 -11.50
N LEU A 127 6.08 -0.71 -11.88
CA LEU A 127 7.40 -0.45 -12.44
C LEU A 127 7.27 -0.32 -13.96
N THR A 128 7.77 0.77 -14.49
CA THR A 128 7.95 0.99 -15.93
C THR A 128 9.43 1.01 -16.28
N ASP A 129 9.72 1.16 -17.57
CA ASP A 129 11.07 1.41 -18.07
C ASP A 129 11.70 2.70 -17.52
N ARG A 130 10.90 3.63 -16.98
CA ARG A 130 11.37 4.95 -16.51
C ARG A 130 11.13 5.21 -15.04
N ARG A 131 10.07 4.66 -14.44
CA ARG A 131 9.56 5.09 -13.14
C ARG A 131 8.99 3.94 -12.32
N LEU A 132 9.02 4.13 -11.01
CA LEU A 132 8.20 3.38 -10.06
C LEU A 132 7.02 4.27 -9.67
N HIS A 133 5.81 3.82 -9.96
CA HIS A 133 4.55 4.50 -9.66
C HIS A 133 3.77 3.77 -8.57
N VAL A 134 2.92 4.53 -7.88
CA VAL A 134 1.79 4.03 -7.09
C VAL A 134 0.53 4.64 -7.68
N SER A 135 -0.37 3.79 -8.17
CA SER A 135 -1.70 4.18 -8.64
C SER A 135 -2.78 3.63 -7.72
N TYR A 136 -3.93 4.29 -7.71
CA TYR A 136 -5.05 3.94 -6.84
C TYR A 136 -6.22 3.45 -7.67
N VAL A 137 -6.60 2.20 -7.47
CA VAL A 137 -7.79 1.61 -8.10
C VAL A 137 -8.93 1.67 -7.10
N GLN A 138 -10.00 2.37 -7.47
CA GLN A 138 -11.21 2.41 -6.66
C GLN A 138 -11.77 1.01 -6.46
N ARG A 139 -12.16 0.72 -5.22
CA ARG A 139 -12.80 -0.53 -4.82
C ARG A 139 -14.08 -0.23 -4.05
N GLY A 140 -15.18 -0.85 -4.47
CA GLY A 140 -16.44 -0.82 -3.75
C GLY A 140 -16.32 -1.62 -2.46
N ARG A 141 -16.70 -1.02 -1.33
CA ARG A 141 -16.44 -1.61 0.00
C ARG A 141 -17.13 -2.94 0.25
N ARG A 142 -18.30 -3.13 -0.35
CA ARG A 142 -19.16 -4.30 -0.08
C ARG A 142 -18.93 -5.47 -1.03
N ARG A 143 -18.79 -5.17 -2.34
CA ARG A 143 -18.79 -6.19 -3.41
C ARG A 143 -17.44 -6.35 -4.09
N GLY A 144 -16.44 -5.53 -3.75
CA GLY A 144 -15.13 -5.58 -4.39
C GLY A 144 -15.10 -5.08 -5.84
N GLU A 145 -16.23 -4.51 -6.31
CA GLU A 145 -16.34 -3.86 -7.61
C GLU A 145 -15.20 -2.88 -7.82
N LEU A 146 -14.51 -2.96 -8.96
CA LEU A 146 -13.47 -2.00 -9.30
C LEU A 146 -14.07 -0.82 -10.06
N GLY A 147 -13.56 0.37 -9.78
CA GLY A 147 -14.05 1.62 -10.34
C GLY A 147 -12.98 2.44 -11.04
N ALA A 148 -13.01 3.74 -10.81
CA ALA A 148 -12.04 4.69 -11.34
C ALA A 148 -10.60 4.37 -10.92
N VAL A 149 -9.64 4.85 -11.70
CA VAL A 149 -8.22 4.76 -11.39
C VAL A 149 -7.67 6.18 -11.28
N GLU A 150 -6.79 6.41 -10.32
CA GLU A 150 -6.13 7.70 -10.10
C GLU A 150 -4.62 7.50 -10.00
N PRO A 151 -3.80 8.21 -10.80
CA PRO A 151 -2.35 8.19 -10.64
C PRO A 151 -1.96 8.84 -9.31
N GLY A 152 -0.87 8.35 -8.71
CA GLY A 152 -0.41 8.79 -7.40
C GLY A 152 1.05 9.18 -7.38
N TRP A 153 1.72 8.72 -6.32
CA TRP A 153 3.15 8.97 -6.13
C TRP A 153 3.98 8.29 -7.22
N SER A 154 5.06 8.91 -7.65
CA SER A 154 6.04 8.29 -8.54
C SER A 154 7.45 8.76 -8.26
N THR A 155 8.43 7.96 -8.65
CA THR A 155 9.85 8.31 -8.67
C THR A 155 10.52 7.67 -9.88
N ALA A 156 11.69 8.16 -10.29
CA ALA A 156 12.47 7.53 -11.36
C ALA A 156 12.89 6.12 -10.95
N ALA A 157 12.88 5.17 -11.90
CA ALA A 157 13.21 3.77 -11.63
C ALA A 157 14.64 3.62 -11.09
N GLU A 158 15.57 4.46 -11.59
CA GLU A 158 16.97 4.54 -11.14
C GLU A 158 17.12 4.93 -9.66
N GLN A 159 16.10 5.55 -9.05
CA GLN A 159 16.12 5.90 -7.63
C GLN A 159 15.83 4.69 -6.74
N VAL A 160 15.34 3.58 -7.30
CA VAL A 160 15.17 2.31 -6.60
C VAL A 160 16.49 1.54 -6.69
N ALA A 161 17.26 1.56 -5.60
CA ALA A 161 18.58 0.95 -5.55
C ALA A 161 18.51 -0.58 -5.47
N TRP A 162 17.48 -1.13 -4.83
CA TRP A 162 17.26 -2.58 -4.71
C TRP A 162 15.84 -2.91 -4.25
N VAL A 163 15.38 -4.12 -4.58
CA VAL A 163 14.18 -4.73 -4.01
C VAL A 163 14.56 -6.09 -3.43
N ARG A 164 14.13 -6.37 -2.20
CA ARG A 164 14.45 -7.63 -1.49
C ARG A 164 13.17 -8.31 -1.04
N HIS A 165 13.05 -9.60 -1.33
CA HIS A 165 12.00 -10.44 -0.75
C HIS A 165 12.44 -10.92 0.63
N ARG A 166 11.66 -10.59 1.67
CA ARG A 166 11.93 -10.88 3.09
C ARG A 166 11.09 -12.07 3.55
N THR A 167 11.30 -13.22 2.93
CA THR A 167 10.65 -14.49 3.33
C THR A 167 10.99 -14.88 4.77
N ASP A 168 12.11 -14.37 5.31
CA ASP A 168 12.50 -14.50 6.71
C ASP A 168 11.57 -13.75 7.69
N VAL A 169 10.77 -12.81 7.19
CA VAL A 169 9.77 -12.05 7.95
C VAL A 169 8.36 -12.60 7.74
N ASP A 170 7.91 -12.67 6.49
CA ASP A 170 6.61 -13.18 6.05
C ASP A 170 6.63 -13.38 4.50
N PRO A 171 5.95 -14.40 3.95
CA PRO A 171 6.00 -14.72 2.51
C PRO A 171 5.61 -13.57 1.57
N ASP A 172 4.83 -12.59 2.03
CA ASP A 172 4.37 -11.48 1.21
C ASP A 172 5.19 -10.19 1.43
N THR A 173 6.27 -10.23 2.24
CA THR A 173 7.00 -9.02 2.64
C THR A 173 8.16 -8.72 1.71
N PHE A 174 8.18 -7.50 1.18
CA PHE A 174 9.25 -6.96 0.35
C PHE A 174 9.82 -5.69 0.98
N GLU A 175 11.11 -5.45 0.79
CA GLU A 175 11.77 -4.20 1.14
C GLU A 175 12.19 -3.48 -0.14
N PHE A 176 11.80 -2.22 -0.27
CA PHE A 176 12.22 -1.32 -1.34
C PHE A 176 13.27 -0.37 -0.77
N GLY A 177 14.49 -0.44 -1.28
CA GLY A 177 15.58 0.45 -0.92
C GLY A 177 15.85 1.47 -2.02
N PHE A 178 16.18 2.68 -1.60
CA PHE A 178 16.38 3.82 -2.47
C PHE A 178 17.82 4.35 -2.41
N THR A 179 18.19 5.14 -3.41
CA THR A 179 19.50 5.78 -3.58
C THR A 179 19.84 6.76 -2.45
N ASP A 180 18.85 7.37 -1.80
CA ASP A 180 19.01 8.23 -0.61
C ASP A 180 19.33 7.45 0.69
N GLY A 181 19.53 6.13 0.58
CA GLY A 181 19.82 5.23 1.70
C GLY A 181 18.61 4.88 2.58
N SER A 182 17.43 5.39 2.22
CA SER A 182 16.16 5.05 2.86
C SER A 182 15.60 3.73 2.33
N TRP A 183 14.77 3.05 3.12
CA TRP A 183 14.05 1.85 2.68
C TRP A 183 12.75 1.63 3.44
N VAL A 184 11.79 0.96 2.82
CA VAL A 184 10.47 0.69 3.42
C VAL A 184 10.03 -0.76 3.16
N ARG A 185 9.32 -1.35 4.13
CA ARG A 185 8.59 -2.62 3.94
C ARG A 185 7.24 -2.40 3.29
N VAL A 186 6.99 -3.23 2.28
CA VAL A 186 5.74 -3.29 1.52
C VAL A 186 5.25 -4.73 1.54
N LYS A 187 3.95 -4.93 1.71
CA LYS A 187 3.33 -6.25 1.57
C LYS A 187 2.75 -6.39 0.16
N LEU A 188 3.20 -7.41 -0.57
CA LEU A 188 2.76 -7.76 -1.92
C LEU A 188 2.21 -9.20 -1.89
N PRO A 189 0.87 -9.41 -1.85
CA PRO A 189 0.27 -10.72 -1.61
C PRO A 189 0.22 -11.65 -2.83
N SER A 190 0.87 -11.26 -3.93
CA SER A 190 0.88 -12.00 -5.19
C SER A 190 2.16 -12.82 -5.29
N GLN A 191 2.05 -14.08 -5.69
CA GLN A 191 3.24 -14.92 -5.98
C GLN A 191 4.09 -14.32 -7.11
N HIS A 192 3.48 -13.56 -8.04
CA HIS A 192 4.22 -12.89 -9.11
C HIS A 192 5.04 -11.68 -8.63
N ALA A 193 4.86 -11.24 -7.37
CA ALA A 193 5.65 -10.15 -6.80
C ALA A 193 7.14 -10.49 -6.71
N VAL A 194 7.51 -11.78 -6.69
CA VAL A 194 8.91 -12.23 -6.70
C VAL A 194 9.67 -11.69 -7.91
N TYR A 195 9.03 -11.59 -9.08
CA TYR A 195 9.64 -11.05 -10.30
C TYR A 195 10.05 -9.57 -10.19
N LEU A 196 9.48 -8.80 -9.25
CA LEU A 196 9.97 -7.44 -8.98
C LEU A 196 11.43 -7.43 -8.51
N THR A 197 11.87 -8.47 -7.81
CA THR A 197 13.27 -8.57 -7.35
C THR A 197 14.25 -8.83 -8.49
N GLU A 198 13.78 -9.40 -9.59
CA GLU A 198 14.59 -9.68 -10.79
C GLU A 198 14.77 -8.43 -11.66
N CYS A 199 13.87 -7.44 -11.52
CA CYS A 199 13.91 -6.19 -12.27
C CYS A 199 14.98 -5.21 -11.79
N PHE A 200 15.56 -5.44 -10.61
CA PHE A 200 16.57 -4.56 -10.02
C PHE A 200 17.87 -5.33 -9.79
N PRO A 201 19.03 -4.66 -9.92
CA PRO A 201 20.30 -5.28 -9.60
C PRO A 201 20.26 -5.81 -8.15
N ARG A 202 20.66 -7.07 -7.97
CA ARG A 202 20.84 -7.62 -6.63
C ARG A 202 21.88 -6.76 -5.93
N ALA A 203 21.46 -6.01 -4.91
CA ALA A 203 22.41 -5.30 -4.06
C ALA A 203 23.49 -6.28 -3.62
N LYS A 204 24.76 -6.00 -3.96
CA LYS A 204 25.90 -6.72 -3.37
C LYS A 204 25.67 -6.74 -1.86
N ALA A 205 25.91 -7.90 -1.25
CA ALA A 205 25.78 -8.09 0.20
C ALA A 205 26.81 -7.24 0.95
N GLY A 206 26.58 -5.92 0.99
CA GLY A 206 27.29 -4.92 1.77
C GLY A 206 26.36 -4.48 2.89
N ARG A 207 26.56 -5.11 4.05
CA ARG A 207 26.00 -4.75 5.35
C ARG A 207 26.18 -3.25 5.69
N PRO A 208 25.32 -2.68 6.54
CA PRO A 208 25.73 -2.18 7.84
C PRO A 208 25.86 -3.32 8.85
#